data_AF-A0A2D6X548-F1
#
_entry.id   AF-A0A2D6X548-F1
#
_cell.length_a   1.000
_cell.length_b   1.000
_cell.length_c   1.000
_cell.angle_alpha   90.00
_cell.angle_beta   90.00
_cell.angle_gamma   90.00
#
_symmetry.space_group_name_H-M   'P 1'
#
loop_
_entity.id
_entity.type
_entity.pdbx_description
1 polymer ?
#
loop_
_entity_poly.entity_id
_entity_poly.type
_entity_poly.pdbx_seq_one_letter_code
_entity_poly.pdbx_strand_id
1 'polypeptide(L)'
;MSFGAIQSGLYGFEKQTTSKKRQVYGATMALPDGRVYRYVENGGTAIGEGLVVASEAPAGNHDEDLVVATSGSAGGTTIGVTLGATAAAKDLYAEGYIFSNLASTTPHEMYKIKGHPLIASNGTGTITIAEPDGFQTAITAGTDTVGLIKSPYKDIVVAPAAVAGRFVGVTCADLEADYYGWVQVAGLASVKIDGTPAVGTLVGASS
;
A
#
# COMPACT_ATOMS: atom_id res chain seq x y z
N MET A 1 13.19 -22.25 6.60
CA MET A 1 12.53 -21.03 6.10
C MET A 1 11.76 -21.41 4.84
N SER A 2 10.43 -21.26 4.83
CA SER A 2 9.63 -21.44 3.62
C SER A 2 9.47 -20.08 2.96
N PHE A 3 9.78 -19.97 1.68
CA PHE A 3 9.54 -18.74 0.93
C PHE A 3 8.11 -18.74 0.38
N GLY A 4 7.42 -17.61 0.47
CA GLY A 4 6.09 -17.47 -0.11
C GLY A 4 6.13 -17.73 -1.62
N ALA A 5 5.17 -18.50 -2.13
CA ALA A 5 5.13 -18.85 -3.54
C ALA A 5 4.80 -17.63 -4.41
N ILE A 6 5.60 -17.39 -5.44
CA ILE A 6 5.19 -16.56 -6.59
C ILE A 6 4.07 -17.30 -7.30
N GLN A 7 2.99 -16.59 -7.63
CA GLN A 7 1.86 -17.17 -8.34
C GLN A 7 2.26 -17.43 -9.79
N SER A 8 2.12 -18.67 -10.25
CA SER A 8 2.29 -19.00 -11.66
C SER A 8 1.06 -18.55 -12.43
N GLY A 9 1.21 -17.51 -13.25
CA GLY A 9 0.13 -16.97 -14.08
C GLY A 9 0.07 -17.64 -15.45
N LEU A 10 -1.12 -17.65 -16.05
CA LEU A 10 -1.32 -17.97 -17.46
C LEU A 10 -1.48 -16.69 -18.27
N TYR A 11 -1.15 -16.74 -19.57
CA TYR A 11 -1.36 -15.60 -20.46
C TYR A 11 -2.83 -15.16 -20.44
N GLY A 12 -3.05 -13.86 -20.31
CA GLY A 12 -4.36 -13.25 -20.18
C GLY A 12 -4.79 -13.00 -18.72
N PHE A 13 -4.16 -13.65 -17.73
CA PHE A 13 -4.45 -13.38 -16.31
C PHE A 13 -4.07 -11.96 -15.90
N GLU A 14 -3.05 -11.38 -16.54
CA GLU A 14 -2.62 -10.01 -16.30
C GLU A 14 -3.68 -8.97 -16.67
N LYS A 15 -4.67 -9.35 -17.49
CA LYS A 15 -5.77 -8.48 -17.93
C LYS A 15 -7.07 -8.71 -17.17
N GLN A 16 -7.10 -9.67 -16.26
CA GLN A 16 -8.31 -9.97 -15.49
C GLN A 16 -8.48 -8.95 -14.36
N THR A 17 -9.65 -8.31 -14.31
CA THR A 17 -10.04 -7.41 -13.24
C THR A 17 -11.25 -7.95 -12.50
N THR A 18 -11.39 -7.55 -11.24
CA THR A 18 -12.41 -8.12 -10.34
C THR A 18 -12.93 -7.06 -9.38
N SER A 19 -14.23 -7.11 -9.06
CA SER A 19 -14.87 -6.21 -8.09
C SER A 19 -14.67 -6.64 -6.63
N LYS A 20 -13.96 -7.76 -6.40
CA LYS A 20 -13.67 -8.28 -5.06
C LYS A 20 -12.23 -8.71 -4.98
N LYS A 21 -11.58 -8.40 -3.85
CA LYS A 21 -10.21 -8.81 -3.56
C LYS A 21 -10.06 -10.34 -3.65
N ARG A 22 -9.12 -10.81 -4.48
CA ARG A 22 -8.79 -12.23 -4.66
C ARG A 22 -7.41 -12.61 -4.12
N GLN A 23 -6.54 -11.64 -3.91
CA GLN A 23 -5.17 -11.85 -3.44
C GLN A 23 -4.77 -10.76 -2.45
N VAL A 24 -3.74 -11.02 -1.64
CA VAL A 24 -3.12 -9.99 -0.80
C VAL A 24 -2.49 -8.90 -1.67
N TYR A 25 -2.50 -7.68 -1.18
CA TYR A 25 -1.89 -6.55 -1.89
C TYR A 25 -0.41 -6.79 -2.11
N GLY A 26 0.05 -6.49 -3.32
CA GLY A 26 1.44 -6.71 -3.71
C GLY A 26 1.80 -8.19 -3.89
N ALA A 27 0.84 -9.13 -3.90
CA ALA A 27 1.10 -10.50 -4.32
C ALA A 27 1.80 -10.50 -5.68
N THR A 28 2.77 -11.40 -5.87
CA THR A 28 3.53 -11.50 -7.12
C THR A 28 2.93 -12.57 -8.01
N MET A 29 2.66 -12.23 -9.26
CA MET A 29 2.41 -13.21 -10.33
C MET A 29 3.53 -13.12 -11.37
N ALA A 30 4.03 -14.26 -11.82
CA ALA A 30 5.00 -14.35 -12.91
C ALA A 30 4.41 -15.17 -14.06
N LEU A 31 4.65 -14.71 -15.28
CA LEU A 31 4.31 -15.42 -16.51
C LEU A 31 5.51 -16.23 -17.02
N PRO A 32 5.30 -17.29 -17.83
CA PRO A 32 6.37 -18.12 -18.36
C PRO A 32 7.43 -17.37 -19.20
N ASP A 33 7.08 -16.20 -19.74
CA ASP A 33 7.96 -15.35 -20.54
C ASP A 33 8.82 -14.37 -19.72
N GLY A 34 8.76 -14.46 -18.38
CA GLY A 34 9.55 -13.63 -17.47
C GLY A 34 8.90 -12.29 -17.10
N ARG A 35 7.69 -11.98 -17.60
CA ARG A 35 6.95 -10.81 -17.11
C ARG A 35 6.45 -11.02 -15.69
N VAL A 36 6.56 -9.98 -14.87
CA VAL A 36 6.19 -10.01 -13.44
C VAL A 36 5.17 -8.93 -13.13
N TYR A 37 4.21 -9.28 -12.29
CA TYR A 37 3.06 -8.47 -11.95
C TYR A 37 2.86 -8.38 -10.44
N ARG A 38 2.25 -7.27 -9.99
CA ARG A 38 1.83 -7.05 -8.60
C ARG A 38 0.33 -6.84 -8.53
N TYR A 39 -0.30 -7.49 -7.55
CA TYR A 39 -1.74 -7.36 -7.32
C TYR A 39 -2.07 -6.02 -6.65
N VAL A 40 -3.04 -5.30 -7.19
CA VAL A 40 -3.40 -3.93 -6.78
C VAL A 40 -4.91 -3.75 -6.67
N GLU A 41 -5.31 -2.66 -6.01
CA GLU A 41 -6.65 -2.07 -6.06
C GLU A 41 -6.55 -0.65 -6.60
N ASN A 42 -7.42 -0.32 -7.56
CA ASN A 42 -7.57 1.03 -8.07
C ASN A 42 -8.29 1.92 -7.06
N GLY A 43 -7.89 3.18 -6.97
CA GLY A 43 -8.60 4.19 -6.18
C GLY A 43 -9.95 4.59 -6.80
N GLY A 44 -10.49 5.71 -6.32
CA GLY A 44 -11.86 6.15 -6.62
C GLY A 44 -12.13 6.66 -8.03
N THR A 45 -11.17 6.58 -8.97
CA THR A 45 -11.34 6.99 -10.38
C THR A 45 -10.88 5.87 -11.30
N ALA A 46 -11.62 5.58 -12.37
CA ALA A 46 -11.22 4.58 -13.35
C ALA A 46 -9.88 4.94 -14.02
N ILE A 47 -9.02 3.93 -14.22
CA ILE A 47 -7.70 4.07 -14.84
C ILE A 47 -7.66 3.23 -16.12
N GLY A 48 -7.21 3.82 -17.22
CA GLY A 48 -7.02 3.13 -18.50
C GLY A 48 -5.78 2.24 -18.55
N GLU A 49 -5.63 1.48 -19.62
CA GLU A 49 -4.49 0.60 -19.87
C GLU A 49 -3.19 1.33 -20.27
N GLY A 50 -2.04 0.69 -20.03
CA GLY A 50 -0.72 1.19 -20.43
C GLY A 50 -0.24 2.41 -19.63
N LEU A 51 -0.92 2.80 -18.56
CA LEU A 51 -0.57 3.96 -17.75
C LEU A 51 0.38 3.56 -16.61
N VAL A 52 1.37 4.42 -16.36
CA VAL A 52 2.23 4.32 -15.19
C VAL A 52 1.41 4.74 -13.96
N VAL A 53 1.42 3.91 -12.93
CA VAL A 53 0.65 4.14 -11.70
C VAL A 53 1.56 4.24 -10.47
N ALA A 54 1.09 5.00 -9.48
CA ALA A 54 1.75 5.21 -8.21
C ALA A 54 0.82 4.86 -7.05
N SER A 55 1.40 4.68 -5.86
CA SER A 55 0.62 4.58 -4.62
C SER A 55 -0.11 5.90 -4.39
N GLU A 56 -1.27 5.84 -3.73
CA GLU A 56 -1.89 7.05 -3.21
C GLU A 56 -0.91 7.81 -2.29
N ALA A 57 -1.05 9.13 -2.27
CA ALA A 57 -0.35 9.95 -1.30
C ALA A 57 -0.76 9.54 0.13
N PRO A 58 0.18 9.48 1.08
CA PRO A 58 -0.15 9.28 2.49
C PRO A 58 -1.19 10.31 2.97
N ALA A 59 -2.07 9.88 3.86
CA ALA A 59 -3.03 10.78 4.47
C ALA A 59 -2.31 11.66 5.51
N GLY A 60 -2.15 12.95 5.22
CA GLY A 60 -1.37 13.90 6.04
C GLY A 60 -1.83 14.10 7.50
N ASN A 61 -2.97 13.53 7.89
CA ASN A 61 -3.45 13.54 9.28
C ASN A 61 -3.15 12.22 10.01
N HIS A 62 -2.51 11.26 9.33
CA HIS A 62 -2.23 9.91 9.80
C HIS A 62 -0.79 9.46 9.55
N ASP A 63 -0.01 10.21 8.76
CA ASP A 63 1.29 9.83 8.21
C ASP A 63 2.43 9.96 9.22
N GLU A 64 2.43 11.00 10.05
CA GLU A 64 3.43 11.18 11.11
C GLU A 64 2.83 11.69 12.42
N ASP A 65 3.56 11.48 13.51
CA ASP A 65 3.29 12.03 14.84
C ASP A 65 1.90 11.76 15.45
N LEU A 66 1.29 10.62 15.11
CA LEU A 66 0.10 10.17 15.82
C LEU A 66 0.44 9.84 17.27
N VAL A 67 -0.35 10.40 18.19
CA VAL A 67 -0.22 10.12 19.61
C VAL A 67 -0.58 8.66 19.87
N VAL A 68 0.33 7.93 20.53
CA VAL A 68 0.02 6.63 21.10
C VAL A 68 -0.86 6.83 22.33
N ALA A 69 -2.13 6.47 22.21
CA ALA A 69 -3.14 6.63 23.25
C ALA A 69 -3.16 5.43 24.22
N THR A 70 -2.82 4.24 23.73
CA THR A 70 -2.72 3.02 24.54
C THR A 70 -1.46 2.27 24.14
N SER A 71 -0.62 1.95 25.12
CA SER A 71 0.67 1.30 24.88
C SER A 71 0.51 -0.05 24.18
N GLY A 72 1.40 -0.34 23.24
CA GLY A 72 1.62 -1.69 22.72
C GLY A 72 2.68 -2.39 23.57
N SER A 73 2.31 -3.44 24.30
CA SER A 73 3.29 -4.22 25.06
C SER A 73 4.20 -5.01 24.13
N ALA A 74 5.46 -5.25 24.52
CA ALA A 74 6.28 -6.26 23.86
C ALA A 74 5.55 -7.62 23.87
N GLY A 75 5.54 -8.33 22.75
CA GLY A 75 4.74 -9.54 22.54
C GLY A 75 3.24 -9.29 22.32
N GLY A 76 2.77 -8.06 22.49
CA GLY A 76 1.38 -7.65 22.24
C GLY A 76 1.12 -7.38 20.75
N THR A 77 -0.12 -7.50 20.33
CA THR A 77 -0.51 -7.34 18.90
C THR A 77 -1.39 -6.13 18.63
N THR A 78 -1.65 -5.31 19.64
CA THR A 78 -2.57 -4.18 19.55
C THR A 78 -1.97 -2.92 20.16
N ILE A 79 -2.23 -1.78 19.54
CA ILE A 79 -1.84 -0.45 20.02
C ILE A 79 -2.99 0.54 19.79
N GLY A 80 -3.17 1.49 20.71
CA GLY A 80 -4.13 2.57 20.55
C GLY A 80 -3.47 3.81 19.97
N VAL A 81 -4.04 4.39 18.92
CA VAL A 81 -3.57 5.63 18.29
C VAL A 81 -4.70 6.65 18.25
N THR A 82 -4.37 7.93 18.38
CA THR A 82 -5.30 9.04 18.15
C THR A 82 -5.01 9.66 16.80
N LEU A 83 -6.01 9.69 15.91
CA LEU A 83 -5.88 10.28 14.58
C LEU A 83 -5.99 11.81 14.61
N GLY A 84 -5.47 12.46 13.57
CA GLY A 84 -5.73 13.87 13.31
C GLY A 84 -7.15 14.14 12.80
N ALA A 85 -7.33 15.27 12.11
CA ALA A 85 -8.65 15.77 11.72
C ALA A 85 -9.36 14.96 10.59
N THR A 86 -8.81 13.82 10.16
CA THR A 86 -9.43 12.92 9.18
C THR A 86 -9.83 11.61 9.85
N ALA A 87 -10.97 11.04 9.45
CA ALA A 87 -11.38 9.72 9.91
C ALA A 87 -10.69 8.61 9.10
N ALA A 88 -10.34 7.50 9.75
CA ALA A 88 -9.95 6.28 9.05
C ALA A 88 -11.16 5.35 8.96
N ALA A 89 -11.61 5.08 7.73
CA ALA A 89 -12.60 4.05 7.47
C ALA A 89 -12.10 2.69 7.98
N LYS A 90 -13.03 1.77 8.28
CA LYS A 90 -12.67 0.42 8.73
C LYS A 90 -11.67 -0.22 7.75
N ASP A 91 -10.59 -0.79 8.30
CA ASP A 91 -9.55 -1.49 7.54
C ASP A 91 -8.89 -0.68 6.41
N LEU A 92 -8.96 0.66 6.46
CA LEU A 92 -8.29 1.55 5.51
C LEU A 92 -6.78 1.25 5.41
N TYR A 93 -6.18 0.88 6.54
CA TYR A 93 -4.76 0.56 6.67
C TYR A 93 -4.45 -0.94 6.67
N ALA A 94 -5.43 -1.82 6.43
CA ALA A 94 -5.17 -3.26 6.40
C ALA A 94 -4.15 -3.63 5.32
N GLU A 95 -3.21 -4.52 5.67
CA GLU A 95 -2.02 -4.85 4.86
C GLU A 95 -1.12 -3.65 4.52
N GLY A 96 -1.35 -2.49 5.14
CA GLY A 96 -0.41 -1.38 5.21
C GLY A 96 0.58 -1.57 6.36
N TYR A 97 1.14 -0.47 6.85
CA TYR A 97 2.14 -0.48 7.90
C TYR A 97 1.87 0.58 8.95
N ILE A 98 2.20 0.24 10.19
CA ILE A 98 2.43 1.19 11.27
C ILE A 98 3.93 1.25 11.49
N PHE A 99 4.48 2.44 11.66
CA PHE A 99 5.90 2.64 11.87
C PHE A 99 6.16 3.64 13.00
N SER A 100 7.27 3.45 13.71
CA SER A 100 7.71 4.39 14.73
C SER A 100 8.20 5.69 14.07
N ASN A 101 7.70 6.84 14.52
CA ASN A 101 8.17 8.16 14.03
C ASN A 101 9.13 8.81 15.04
N LEU A 102 8.64 9.08 16.24
CA LEU A 102 9.46 9.50 17.38
C LEU A 102 9.38 8.43 18.47
N ALA A 103 10.55 8.01 18.93
CA ALA A 103 10.65 7.04 20.00
C ALA A 103 11.67 7.50 21.04
N SER A 104 11.27 7.41 22.31
CA SER A 104 12.20 7.63 23.42
C SER A 104 13.19 6.47 23.60
N THR A 105 12.80 5.25 23.19
CA THR A 105 13.59 4.01 23.40
C THR A 105 13.53 3.00 22.23
N THR A 106 12.66 3.21 21.25
CA THR A 106 12.37 2.25 20.16
C THR A 106 13.23 2.54 18.91
N PRO A 107 14.06 1.61 18.41
CA PRO A 107 14.72 1.77 17.13
C PRO A 107 13.69 1.60 16.00
N HIS A 108 13.84 2.35 14.91
CA HIS A 108 13.05 2.38 13.66
C HIS A 108 12.38 1.04 13.23
N GLU A 109 11.31 0.66 13.92
CA GLU A 109 10.54 -0.56 13.70
C GLU A 109 9.28 -0.25 12.89
N MET A 110 8.90 -1.19 12.03
CA MET A 110 7.71 -1.10 11.18
C MET A 110 6.98 -2.44 11.20
N TYR A 111 5.69 -2.40 11.46
CA TYR A 111 4.85 -3.57 11.62
C TYR A 111 3.75 -3.62 10.57
N LYS A 112 3.47 -4.81 10.04
CA LYS A 112 2.36 -5.00 9.10
C LYS A 112 1.03 -4.89 9.84
N ILE A 113 0.09 -4.10 9.34
CA ILE A 113 -1.25 -3.96 9.94
C ILE A 113 -2.15 -5.10 9.47
N LYS A 114 -2.78 -5.79 10.42
CA LYS A 114 -3.83 -6.78 10.16
C LYS A 114 -5.16 -6.12 9.85
N GLY A 115 -5.52 -5.11 10.63
CA GLY A 115 -6.77 -4.38 10.48
C GLY A 115 -7.07 -3.46 11.67
N HIS A 116 -8.16 -2.71 11.55
CA HIS A 116 -8.65 -1.83 12.59
C HIS A 116 -10.15 -1.51 12.39
N PRO A 117 -10.91 -1.29 13.47
CA PRO A 117 -12.24 -0.70 13.38
C PRO A 117 -12.20 0.70 12.75
N LEU A 118 -13.36 1.24 12.39
CA LEU A 118 -13.44 2.67 12.04
C LEU A 118 -12.91 3.51 13.21
N ILE A 119 -12.08 4.50 12.88
CA ILE A 119 -11.58 5.49 13.85
C ILE A 119 -12.07 6.86 13.36
N ALA A 120 -12.85 7.54 14.20
CA ALA A 120 -13.39 8.86 13.87
C ALA A 120 -12.28 9.91 13.77
N SER A 121 -12.58 11.02 13.09
CA SER A 121 -11.72 12.22 13.08
C SER A 121 -11.45 12.68 14.52
N ASN A 122 -10.20 12.97 14.84
CA ASN A 122 -9.72 13.27 16.20
C ASN A 122 -10.01 12.17 17.23
N GLY A 123 -10.33 10.96 16.78
CA GLY A 123 -10.72 9.83 17.61
C GLY A 123 -9.53 8.93 17.94
N THR A 124 -9.64 8.24 19.07
CA THR A 124 -8.75 7.15 19.45
C THR A 124 -9.30 5.82 18.93
N GLY A 125 -8.45 5.00 18.35
CA GLY A 125 -8.81 3.66 17.90
C GLY A 125 -7.67 2.65 18.02
N THR A 126 -8.03 1.38 17.96
CA THR A 126 -7.07 0.27 18.09
C THR A 126 -6.61 -0.21 16.72
N ILE A 127 -5.29 -0.26 16.53
CA ILE A 127 -4.63 -0.91 15.40
C ILE A 127 -4.17 -2.30 15.85
N THR A 128 -4.45 -3.32 15.03
CA THR A 128 -3.95 -4.68 15.26
C THR A 128 -2.88 -5.01 14.23
N ILE A 129 -1.71 -5.49 14.66
CA ILE A 129 -0.62 -5.93 13.78
C ILE A 129 -0.79 -7.40 13.36
N ALA A 130 -0.18 -7.76 12.24
CA ALA A 130 -0.25 -9.10 11.65
C ALA A 130 0.89 -10.03 12.08
N GLU A 131 1.85 -9.52 12.85
CA GLU A 131 2.98 -10.31 13.35
C GLU A 131 2.56 -11.13 14.56
N PRO A 132 2.71 -12.47 14.50
CA PRO A 132 2.20 -13.36 15.54
C PRO A 132 2.96 -13.22 16.87
N ASP A 133 4.23 -12.87 16.81
CA ASP A 133 5.09 -12.65 17.98
C ASP A 133 4.91 -11.25 18.58
N GLY A 134 4.05 -10.41 18.00
CA GLY A 134 3.73 -9.08 18.50
C GLY A 134 4.85 -8.05 18.31
N PHE A 135 4.75 -6.94 19.02
CA PHE A 135 5.78 -5.90 19.03
C PHE A 135 7.08 -6.45 19.65
N GLN A 136 8.22 -6.21 18.99
CA GLN A 136 9.53 -6.55 19.55
C GLN A 136 9.84 -5.68 20.77
N THR A 137 9.72 -4.36 20.58
CA THR A 137 9.91 -3.38 21.64
C THR A 137 8.55 -2.80 22.03
N ALA A 138 8.34 -2.58 23.32
CA ALA A 138 7.11 -1.94 23.79
C ALA A 138 7.03 -0.49 23.27
N ILE A 139 5.84 -0.10 22.81
CA ILE A 139 5.53 1.25 22.36
C ILE A 139 4.70 1.92 23.45
N THR A 140 5.20 3.03 23.99
CA THR A 140 4.72 3.65 25.22
C THR A 140 3.79 4.82 24.93
N ALA A 141 2.59 4.77 25.52
CA ALA A 141 1.61 5.85 25.40
C ALA A 141 2.13 7.17 25.99
N GLY A 142 1.79 8.28 25.32
CA GLY A 142 2.12 9.63 25.75
C GLY A 142 3.59 10.06 25.54
N THR A 143 4.49 9.15 25.15
CA THR A 143 5.89 9.48 24.85
C THR A 143 6.28 9.16 23.42
N ASP A 144 5.82 8.02 22.90
CA ASP A 144 6.15 7.59 21.54
C ASP A 144 5.07 8.08 20.56
N THR A 145 5.49 8.33 19.33
CA THR A 145 4.59 8.66 18.22
C THR A 145 4.79 7.69 17.06
N VAL A 146 3.72 7.49 16.31
CA VAL A 146 3.68 6.53 15.20
C VAL A 146 3.09 7.16 13.95
N GLY A 147 3.40 6.58 12.80
CA GLY A 147 2.78 6.89 11.52
C GLY A 147 2.04 5.69 10.96
N LEU A 148 1.02 5.95 10.14
CA LEU A 148 0.24 4.95 9.41
C LEU A 148 0.37 5.19 7.90
N ILE A 149 0.75 4.14 7.17
CA ILE A 149 0.79 4.16 5.71
C ILE A 149 -0.05 3.01 5.15
N LYS A 150 -0.85 3.30 4.12
CA LYS A 150 -1.61 2.28 3.39
C LYS A 150 -0.65 1.28 2.74
N SER A 151 -1.17 0.13 2.33
CA SER A 151 -0.44 -0.71 1.38
C SER A 151 -0.17 0.12 0.11
N PRO A 152 1.08 0.18 -0.39
CA PRO A 152 1.38 0.94 -1.61
C PRO A 152 0.67 0.41 -2.87
N TYR A 153 0.04 -0.77 -2.78
CA TYR A 153 -0.74 -1.39 -3.85
C TYR A 153 -2.26 -1.22 -3.64
N LYS A 154 -2.68 -0.50 -2.60
CA LYS A 154 -4.06 -0.13 -2.35
C LYS A 154 -4.31 1.29 -2.85
N ASP A 155 -5.50 1.51 -3.40
CA ASP A 155 -5.99 2.80 -3.90
C ASP A 155 -5.00 3.45 -4.88
N ILE A 156 -4.43 2.68 -5.80
CA ILE A 156 -3.44 3.19 -6.76
C ILE A 156 -4.05 4.29 -7.63
N VAL A 157 -3.20 5.20 -8.08
CA VAL A 157 -3.59 6.33 -8.94
C VAL A 157 -2.67 6.40 -10.16
N VAL A 158 -3.14 7.04 -11.24
CA VAL A 158 -2.26 7.42 -12.36
C VAL A 158 -1.13 8.27 -11.78
N ALA A 159 0.12 7.91 -12.09
CA ALA A 159 1.26 8.59 -11.53
C ALA A 159 1.25 10.06 -11.97
N PRO A 160 1.08 11.03 -11.04
CA PRO A 160 1.03 12.43 -11.39
C PRO A 160 2.43 12.96 -11.73
N ALA A 161 2.50 14.04 -12.52
CA ALA A 161 3.76 14.69 -12.88
C ALA A 161 4.61 15.10 -11.66
N ALA A 162 3.97 15.56 -10.58
CA ALA A 162 4.58 15.74 -9.27
C ALA A 162 4.32 14.49 -8.44
N VAL A 163 5.24 13.53 -8.51
CA VAL A 163 5.10 12.23 -7.86
C VAL A 163 4.98 12.39 -6.33
N ALA A 164 3.77 12.21 -5.80
CA ALA A 164 3.48 12.23 -4.36
C ALA A 164 3.60 10.83 -3.69
N GLY A 165 3.72 9.76 -4.49
CA GLY A 165 3.74 8.38 -4.03
C GLY A 165 4.71 7.51 -4.82
N ARG A 166 4.97 6.28 -4.38
CA ARG A 166 5.93 5.39 -5.04
C ARG A 166 5.33 4.82 -6.33
N PHE A 167 6.08 4.74 -7.43
CA PHE A 167 5.67 3.98 -8.61
C PHE A 167 5.38 2.51 -8.28
N VAL A 168 4.25 2.00 -8.78
CA VAL A 168 3.74 0.66 -8.45
C VAL A 168 3.78 -0.27 -9.65
N GLY A 169 3.70 0.26 -10.87
CA GLY A 169 3.81 -0.51 -12.11
C GLY A 169 3.09 0.16 -13.29
N VAL A 170 2.77 -0.63 -14.30
CA VAL A 170 2.00 -0.22 -15.48
C VAL A 170 0.71 -1.02 -15.59
N THR A 171 -0.42 -0.36 -15.85
CA THR A 171 -1.72 -1.04 -16.04
C THR A 171 -1.73 -1.90 -17.31
N CYS A 172 -2.29 -3.10 -17.20
CA CYS A 172 -2.36 -4.07 -18.30
C CYS A 172 -3.74 -4.16 -18.97
N ALA A 173 -4.74 -3.55 -18.34
CA ALA A 173 -6.12 -3.44 -18.77
C ALA A 173 -6.77 -2.25 -18.05
N ASP A 174 -7.96 -1.86 -18.50
CA ASP A 174 -8.79 -0.89 -17.79
C ASP A 174 -9.14 -1.40 -16.38
N LEU A 175 -8.94 -0.53 -15.40
CA LEU A 175 -9.33 -0.76 -14.01
C LEU A 175 -10.45 0.22 -13.66
N GLU A 176 -11.66 -0.30 -13.45
CA GLU A 176 -12.76 0.49 -12.89
C GLU A 176 -12.40 1.00 -11.48
N ALA A 177 -13.09 2.05 -11.02
CA ALA A 177 -12.91 2.55 -9.66
C ALA A 177 -13.18 1.43 -8.64
N ASP A 178 -12.34 1.33 -7.60
CA ASP A 178 -12.41 0.31 -6.55
C ASP A 178 -12.31 -1.16 -7.04
N TYR A 179 -11.84 -1.39 -8.28
CA TYR A 179 -11.57 -2.74 -8.79
C TYR A 179 -10.14 -3.17 -8.50
N TYR A 180 -9.97 -4.49 -8.49
CA TYR A 180 -8.69 -5.15 -8.28
C TYR A 180 -8.17 -5.78 -9.57
N GLY A 181 -6.85 -5.80 -9.72
CA GLY A 181 -6.20 -6.43 -10.85
C GLY A 181 -4.69 -6.50 -10.69
N TRP A 182 -3.98 -6.45 -11.82
CA TRP A 182 -2.54 -6.63 -11.88
C TRP A 182 -1.86 -5.47 -12.61
N VAL A 183 -0.74 -5.02 -12.07
CA VAL A 183 0.15 -4.07 -12.74
C VAL A 183 1.48 -4.73 -13.04
N GLN A 184 2.04 -4.45 -14.20
CA GLN A 184 3.33 -5.01 -14.61
C GLN A 184 4.47 -4.24 -13.95
N VAL A 185 5.44 -4.98 -13.41
CA VAL A 185 6.63 -4.42 -12.73
C VAL A 185 7.96 -4.87 -13.33
N ALA A 186 7.95 -5.92 -14.17
CA ALA A 186 9.15 -6.36 -14.89
C ALA A 186 8.80 -7.07 -16.22
N GLY A 187 9.80 -7.17 -17.09
CA GLY A 187 9.68 -7.75 -18.43
C GLY A 187 9.16 -6.75 -19.47
N LEU A 188 8.90 -7.24 -20.68
CA LEU A 188 8.45 -6.42 -21.80
C LEU A 188 7.03 -5.89 -21.54
N ALA A 189 6.86 -4.57 -21.55
CA ALA A 189 5.60 -3.89 -21.26
C ALA A 189 5.20 -2.95 -22.40
N SER A 190 3.90 -2.84 -22.64
CA SER A 190 3.32 -1.77 -23.46
C SER A 190 2.99 -0.60 -22.55
N VAL A 191 3.61 0.56 -22.79
CA VAL A 191 3.40 1.76 -21.98
C VAL A 191 2.93 2.88 -22.90
N LYS A 192 1.89 3.61 -22.48
CA LYS A 192 1.39 4.76 -23.20
C LYS A 192 2.46 5.85 -23.21
N ILE A 193 2.79 6.32 -24.40
CA ILE A 193 3.70 7.45 -24.59
C ILE A 193 2.97 8.75 -24.24
N ASP A 194 3.67 9.63 -23.53
CA ASP A 194 3.26 11.02 -23.35
C ASP A 194 4.29 11.94 -24.02
N GLY A 195 3.82 12.97 -24.73
CA GLY A 195 4.64 13.82 -25.60
C GLY A 195 5.28 13.09 -26.79
N THR A 196 6.50 13.52 -27.15
CA THR A 196 7.28 12.97 -28.29
C THR A 196 8.71 12.61 -27.88
N PRO A 197 8.91 11.68 -26.92
CA PRO A 197 10.24 11.24 -26.53
C PRO A 197 10.93 10.45 -27.66
N ALA A 198 12.26 10.52 -27.70
CA ALA A 198 13.06 9.73 -28.62
C ALA A 198 12.98 8.22 -28.25
N VAL A 199 13.17 7.35 -29.23
CA VAL A 199 13.24 5.91 -28.99
C VAL A 199 14.38 5.59 -28.02
N GLY A 200 14.08 4.81 -26.97
CA GLY A 200 15.07 4.36 -25.98
C GLY A 200 15.24 5.28 -24.77
N THR A 201 14.44 6.35 -24.62
CA THR A 201 14.40 7.13 -23.38
C THR A 201 13.74 6.36 -22.24
N LEU A 202 14.11 6.69 -21.00
CA LEU A 202 13.49 6.13 -19.81
C LEU A 202 12.00 6.48 -19.74
N VAL A 203 11.20 5.53 -19.25
CA VAL A 203 9.78 5.74 -18.95
C VAL A 203 9.68 6.57 -17.66
N GLY A 204 8.88 7.63 -17.69
CA GLY A 204 8.61 8.53 -16.55
C GLY A 204 7.11 8.70 -16.28
N ALA A 205 6.77 9.52 -15.29
CA ALA A 205 5.38 9.91 -15.05
C ALA A 205 4.82 10.65 -16.28
N SER A 206 3.57 10.35 -16.65
CA SER A 206 2.83 11.12 -17.64
C SER A 206 2.36 12.43 -17.02
N SER A 207 2.42 13.52 -17.79
CA SER A 207 1.89 14.82 -17.42
C SER A 207 0.37 14.94 -17.56
#